data_AF-A0A2V6K756-F1
#
_entry.id   AF-A0A2V6K756-F1
#
_cell.length_a   1.000
_cell.length_b   1.000
_cell.length_c   1.000
_cell.angle_alpha   90.00
_cell.angle_beta   90.00
_cell.angle_gamma   90.00
#
_symmetry.space_group_name_H-M   'P 1'
#
loop_
_entity.id
_entity.type
_entity.pdbx_description
1 polymer ?
#
loop_
_entity_poly.entity_id
_entity_poly.type
_entity_poly.pdbx_seq_one_letter_code
_entity_poly.pdbx_strand_id
1 'polypeptide(L)'
;KPELVPIIADRAHAHGLRVSGHVPAFMSARQFVEGGADEIQHLNFIVLNFLFPEVKETRNRDRFIKVAERAREFTPDKPEVREFIDFLRQHHTVLDPTMNAYEALFCGDPSATTPGLEEIVPRFPPQVRRAMRSGALEVPPDKQTAYHDAFPTMLRLLKAIYDAGVTIIPGTDALPGYTLHHELELYVRAGIAPAEVLRMATWTPALVMGVDKERGVIAPGKLADMILVDGDPTKNIGDLSKITTVIKGGKVYDPKAIEKQAAIRAAGAQPRKRGTPNIVQSSLRRKENQRSGRLIHAHTSARSRSVCQKSKQSRMFKDRDIGQRHNRCRYIRNFGRPAFRTAFPKFFEVLNYFFFNVLARGIRSLRI
;
A
#
# COMPACT_ATOMS: atom_id res chain seq x y z
N LYS A 1 -17.66 3.75 -16.04
CA LYS A 1 -18.83 4.60 -16.37
C LYS A 1 -18.41 6.06 -16.22
N PRO A 2 -17.59 6.56 -17.16
CA PRO A 2 -17.14 7.96 -17.16
C PRO A 2 -18.29 8.96 -17.09
N GLU A 3 -19.43 8.62 -17.68
CA GLU A 3 -20.65 9.43 -17.72
C GLU A 3 -21.26 9.74 -16.34
N LEU A 4 -20.90 8.97 -15.30
CA LEU A 4 -21.37 9.21 -13.95
C LEU A 4 -20.50 10.20 -13.18
N VAL A 5 -19.28 10.53 -13.65
CA VAL A 5 -18.36 11.40 -12.91
C VAL A 5 -18.96 12.79 -12.69
N PRO A 6 -19.47 13.50 -13.73
CA PRO A 6 -20.10 14.82 -13.51
C PRO A 6 -21.30 14.76 -12.56
N ILE A 7 -22.13 13.73 -12.70
CA ILE A 7 -23.32 13.55 -11.84
C ILE A 7 -22.93 13.34 -10.37
N ILE A 8 -21.85 12.57 -10.13
CA ILE A 8 -21.32 12.34 -8.78
C ILE A 8 -20.69 13.61 -8.23
N ALA A 9 -19.91 14.34 -9.04
CA ALA A 9 -19.28 15.59 -8.66
C ALA A 9 -20.31 16.66 -8.31
N ASP A 10 -21.28 16.92 -9.20
CA ASP A 10 -22.37 17.86 -8.96
C ASP A 10 -23.11 17.54 -7.65
N ARG A 11 -23.39 16.24 -7.41
CA ARG A 11 -24.07 15.82 -6.19
C ARG A 11 -23.19 15.96 -4.95
N ALA A 12 -21.89 15.69 -5.04
CA ALA A 12 -20.96 15.85 -3.93
C ALA A 12 -20.80 17.34 -3.57
N HIS A 13 -20.54 18.20 -4.56
CA HIS A 13 -20.35 19.63 -4.38
C HIS A 13 -21.62 20.31 -3.85
N ALA A 14 -22.81 19.89 -4.27
CA ALA A 14 -24.07 20.37 -3.71
C ALA A 14 -24.25 20.06 -2.20
N HIS A 15 -23.45 19.13 -1.66
CA HIS A 15 -23.41 18.79 -0.23
C HIS A 15 -22.12 19.26 0.45
N GLY A 16 -21.32 20.11 -0.21
CA GLY A 16 -20.03 20.58 0.30
C GLY A 16 -18.98 19.49 0.43
N LEU A 17 -19.13 18.38 -0.31
CA LEU A 17 -18.19 17.27 -0.34
C LEU A 17 -17.28 17.36 -1.56
N ARG A 18 -16.06 16.87 -1.41
CA ARG A 18 -15.07 16.76 -2.49
C ARG A 18 -15.15 15.39 -3.17
N VAL A 19 -14.76 15.31 -4.43
CA VAL A 19 -14.58 14.06 -5.19
C VAL A 19 -13.10 13.76 -5.35
N SER A 20 -12.67 12.69 -4.67
CA SER A 20 -11.32 12.11 -4.77
C SER A 20 -11.41 10.66 -5.23
N GLY A 21 -10.44 10.22 -6.03
CA GLY A 21 -10.33 8.81 -6.36
C GLY A 21 -9.46 8.49 -7.57
N HIS A 22 -9.48 7.23 -7.96
CA HIS A 22 -8.87 6.78 -9.20
C HIS A 22 -9.65 7.33 -10.40
N VAL A 23 -8.95 7.70 -11.46
CA VAL A 23 -9.57 7.99 -12.76
C VAL A 23 -10.31 6.74 -13.24
N PRO A 24 -11.62 6.80 -13.50
CA PRO A 24 -12.38 5.65 -13.98
C PRO A 24 -11.85 5.11 -15.31
N ALA A 25 -11.96 3.80 -15.51
CA ALA A 25 -11.68 3.21 -16.82
C ALA A 25 -12.56 3.87 -17.91
N PHE A 26 -11.97 3.98 -19.10
CA PHE A 26 -12.49 4.62 -20.31
C PHE A 26 -12.54 6.16 -20.25
N MET A 27 -11.67 6.77 -19.44
CA MET A 27 -11.56 8.22 -19.25
C MET A 27 -10.09 8.61 -19.04
N SER A 28 -9.68 9.78 -19.53
CA SER A 28 -8.37 10.36 -19.19
C SER A 28 -8.42 11.13 -17.86
N ALA A 29 -7.26 11.42 -17.27
CA ALA A 29 -7.20 12.24 -16.06
C ALA A 29 -7.73 13.67 -16.32
N ARG A 30 -7.47 14.23 -17.50
CA ARG A 30 -8.06 15.49 -17.96
C ARG A 30 -9.59 15.44 -17.92
N GLN A 31 -10.19 14.43 -18.53
CA GLN A 31 -11.65 14.26 -18.55
C GLN A 31 -12.23 14.05 -17.13
N PHE A 32 -11.48 13.41 -16.23
CA PHE A 32 -11.90 13.24 -14.84
C PHE A 32 -11.98 14.57 -14.09
N VAL A 33 -10.99 15.43 -14.26
CA VAL A 33 -10.96 16.79 -13.68
C VAL A 33 -12.01 17.70 -14.33
N GLU A 34 -12.15 17.65 -15.66
CA GLU A 34 -13.23 18.36 -16.38
C GLU A 34 -14.62 17.89 -15.93
N GLY A 35 -14.74 16.62 -15.51
CA GLY A 35 -15.95 16.06 -14.91
C GLY A 35 -16.19 16.45 -13.46
N GLY A 36 -15.39 17.35 -12.87
CA GLY A 36 -15.59 17.88 -11.52
C GLY A 36 -14.87 17.13 -10.41
N ALA A 37 -13.89 16.26 -10.72
CA ALA A 37 -13.05 15.67 -9.69
C ALA A 37 -12.12 16.73 -9.07
N ASP A 38 -12.05 16.75 -7.73
CA ASP A 38 -11.20 17.66 -6.97
C ASP A 38 -9.79 17.12 -6.75
N GLU A 39 -9.63 15.80 -6.79
CA GLU A 39 -8.40 15.12 -6.40
C GLU A 39 -8.17 13.84 -7.21
N ILE A 40 -6.95 13.69 -7.70
CA ILE A 40 -6.49 12.48 -8.40
C ILE A 40 -5.66 11.66 -7.42
N GLN A 41 -6.07 10.41 -7.28
CA GLN A 41 -5.30 9.40 -6.56
C GLN A 41 -4.37 8.69 -7.55
N HIS A 42 -3.11 8.57 -7.14
CA HIS A 42 -1.96 7.99 -7.82
C HIS A 42 -1.34 8.76 -8.98
N LEU A 43 0.00 8.89 -8.95
CA LEU A 43 0.77 9.54 -10.01
C LEU A 43 0.70 8.80 -11.36
N ASN A 44 0.43 7.48 -11.38
CA ASN A 44 0.31 6.76 -12.64
C ASN A 44 -0.84 7.26 -13.51
N PHE A 45 -1.91 7.82 -12.93
CA PHE A 45 -3.01 8.38 -13.71
C PHE A 45 -2.64 9.68 -14.41
N ILE A 46 -1.63 10.40 -13.90
CA ILE A 46 -1.01 11.51 -14.63
C ILE A 46 -0.30 11.00 -15.88
N VAL A 47 0.46 9.90 -15.77
CA VAL A 47 1.14 9.29 -16.93
C VAL A 47 0.12 8.69 -17.92
N LEU A 48 -0.91 8.00 -17.41
CA LEU A 48 -1.95 7.39 -18.24
C LEU A 48 -2.77 8.41 -19.02
N ASN A 49 -2.82 9.68 -18.59
CA ASN A 49 -3.44 10.75 -19.34
C ASN A 49 -2.90 10.84 -20.78
N PHE A 50 -1.57 10.73 -20.93
CA PHE A 50 -0.90 10.80 -22.23
C PHE A 50 -0.91 9.49 -23.00
N LEU A 51 -1.32 8.39 -22.35
CA LEU A 51 -1.53 7.09 -22.97
C LEU A 51 -2.99 6.87 -23.37
N PHE A 52 -3.89 7.82 -23.11
CA PHE A 52 -5.28 7.74 -23.56
C PHE A 52 -5.39 8.21 -25.03
N PRO A 53 -6.18 7.55 -25.90
CA PRO A 53 -7.10 6.42 -25.65
C PRO A 53 -6.48 5.02 -25.83
N GLU A 54 -5.17 4.91 -26.08
CA GLU A 54 -4.48 3.61 -26.24
C GLU A 54 -4.69 2.71 -25.00
N VAL A 55 -4.53 3.27 -23.81
CA VAL A 55 -4.78 2.61 -22.52
C VAL A 55 -6.06 3.16 -21.89
N LYS A 56 -7.21 2.71 -22.41
CA LYS A 56 -8.54 3.09 -21.89
C LYS A 56 -9.07 2.16 -20.80
N GLU A 57 -8.74 0.87 -20.83
CA GLU A 57 -9.18 -0.09 -19.79
C GLU A 57 -8.14 -0.13 -18.65
N THR A 58 -8.45 0.51 -17.53
CA THR A 58 -7.53 0.64 -16.37
C THR A 58 -7.89 -0.29 -15.21
N ARG A 59 -8.76 -1.29 -15.43
CA ARG A 59 -9.10 -2.32 -14.42
C ARG A 59 -8.24 -3.58 -14.51
N ASN A 60 -7.24 -3.59 -15.38
CA ASN A 60 -6.31 -4.69 -15.57
C ASN A 60 -4.86 -4.24 -15.25
N ARG A 61 -3.88 -5.13 -15.48
CA ARG A 61 -2.45 -4.85 -15.21
C ARG A 61 -1.81 -3.88 -16.20
N ASP A 62 -2.43 -3.62 -17.35
CA ASP A 62 -1.85 -2.75 -18.40
C ASP A 62 -1.65 -1.33 -17.88
N ARG A 63 -2.51 -0.86 -16.97
CA ARG A 63 -2.37 0.45 -16.31
C ARG A 63 -1.03 0.65 -15.58
N PHE A 64 -0.35 -0.44 -15.24
CA PHE A 64 0.97 -0.44 -14.60
C PHE A 64 2.06 -0.78 -15.60
N ILE A 65 1.86 -1.84 -16.41
CA ILE A 65 2.83 -2.30 -17.41
C ILE A 65 3.11 -1.20 -18.43
N LYS A 66 2.08 -0.56 -18.99
CA LYS A 66 2.25 0.52 -19.97
C LYS A 66 2.90 1.77 -19.40
N VAL A 67 2.65 2.06 -18.13
CA VAL A 67 3.35 3.13 -17.43
C VAL A 67 4.82 2.76 -17.23
N ALA A 68 5.14 1.54 -16.80
CA ALA A 68 6.53 1.09 -16.66
C ALA A 68 7.28 1.09 -18.01
N GLU A 69 6.61 0.75 -19.12
CA GLU A 69 7.20 0.76 -20.46
C GLU A 69 7.43 2.16 -21.02
N ARG A 70 6.56 3.13 -20.68
CA ARG A 70 6.45 4.39 -21.43
C ARG A 70 6.54 5.66 -20.59
N ALA A 71 6.61 5.59 -19.26
CA ALA A 71 6.70 6.80 -18.41
C ALA A 71 7.87 7.71 -18.81
N ARG A 72 8.99 7.12 -19.26
CA ARG A 72 10.16 7.86 -19.77
C ARG A 72 9.87 8.75 -20.98
N GLU A 73 8.77 8.51 -21.70
CA GLU A 73 8.33 9.33 -22.82
C GLU A 73 7.65 10.62 -22.36
N PHE A 74 7.25 10.76 -21.09
CA PHE A 74 6.47 11.89 -20.59
C PHE A 74 7.27 12.69 -19.56
N THR A 75 8.41 13.22 -20.00
CA THR A 75 9.29 14.02 -19.15
C THR A 75 8.77 15.45 -18.98
N PRO A 76 9.06 16.13 -17.84
CA PRO A 76 8.53 17.48 -17.56
C PRO A 76 8.96 18.59 -18.53
N ASP A 77 9.98 18.36 -19.34
CA ASP A 77 10.44 19.30 -20.36
C ASP A 77 9.53 19.33 -21.59
N LYS A 78 8.69 18.31 -21.77
CA LYS A 78 7.78 18.23 -22.91
C LYS A 78 6.63 19.24 -22.83
N PRO A 79 6.28 19.94 -23.93
CA PRO A 79 5.20 20.92 -23.94
C PRO A 79 3.85 20.36 -23.47
N GLU A 80 3.47 19.17 -23.90
CA GLU A 80 2.22 18.52 -23.53
C GLU A 80 2.16 18.16 -22.04
N VAL A 81 3.30 17.84 -21.43
CA VAL A 81 3.39 17.55 -19.99
C VAL A 81 3.25 18.83 -19.18
N ARG A 82 3.95 19.90 -19.57
CA ARG A 82 3.84 21.22 -18.91
C ARG A 82 2.42 21.77 -19.00
N GLU A 83 1.80 21.70 -20.18
CA GLU A 83 0.42 22.12 -20.37
C GLU A 83 -0.54 21.38 -19.44
N PHE A 84 -0.40 20.05 -19.32
CA PHE A 84 -1.27 19.28 -18.45
C PHE A 84 -1.04 19.60 -16.96
N ILE A 85 0.20 19.82 -16.54
CA ILE A 85 0.51 20.26 -15.16
C ILE A 85 -0.14 21.64 -14.89
N ASP A 86 -0.03 22.57 -15.84
CA ASP A 86 -0.69 23.88 -15.75
C ASP A 86 -2.21 23.76 -15.69
N PHE A 87 -2.80 22.84 -16.44
CA PHE A 87 -4.21 22.51 -16.36
C PHE A 87 -4.61 22.04 -14.94
N LEU A 88 -3.87 21.09 -14.34
CA LEU A 88 -4.14 20.63 -12.97
C LEU A 88 -4.07 21.78 -11.96
N ARG A 89 -3.10 22.68 -12.13
CA ARG A 89 -2.94 23.88 -11.29
C ARG A 89 -4.12 24.84 -11.44
N GLN A 90 -4.53 25.14 -12.67
CA GLN A 90 -5.65 26.04 -12.98
C GLN A 90 -6.98 25.50 -12.45
N HIS A 91 -7.14 24.17 -12.42
CA HIS A 91 -8.32 23.50 -11.88
C HIS A 91 -8.26 23.25 -10.36
N HIS A 92 -7.21 23.73 -9.67
CA HIS A 92 -6.99 23.49 -8.25
C HIS A 92 -7.03 22.01 -7.86
N THR A 93 -6.63 21.12 -8.77
CA THR A 93 -6.62 19.68 -8.55
C THR A 93 -5.61 19.34 -7.46
N VAL A 94 -6.03 18.51 -6.50
CA VAL A 94 -5.13 17.92 -5.52
C VAL A 94 -4.59 16.61 -6.08
N LEU A 95 -3.31 16.32 -5.84
CA LEU A 95 -2.69 15.05 -6.20
C LEU A 95 -2.27 14.30 -4.94
N ASP A 96 -2.68 13.03 -4.86
CA ASP A 96 -2.10 12.02 -3.97
C ASP A 96 -1.23 11.06 -4.81
N PRO A 97 0.11 11.22 -4.84
CA PRO A 97 0.99 10.48 -5.75
C PRO A 97 1.12 8.98 -5.46
N THR A 98 1.04 8.57 -4.19
CA THR A 98 1.36 7.22 -3.69
C THR A 98 2.65 6.63 -4.29
N MET A 99 3.75 7.38 -4.25
CA MET A 99 5.01 7.02 -4.90
C MET A 99 5.59 5.68 -4.45
N ASN A 100 5.47 5.33 -3.18
CA ASN A 100 5.94 4.06 -2.62
C ASN A 100 5.33 2.84 -3.35
N ALA A 101 4.06 2.93 -3.77
CA ALA A 101 3.41 1.85 -4.52
C ALA A 101 4.07 1.62 -5.88
N TYR A 102 4.51 2.70 -6.55
CA TYR A 102 5.18 2.61 -7.85
C TYR A 102 6.64 2.22 -7.74
N GLU A 103 7.33 2.61 -6.68
CA GLU A 103 8.67 2.10 -6.42
C GLU A 103 8.63 0.59 -6.20
N ALA A 104 7.69 0.10 -5.39
CA ALA A 104 7.50 -1.31 -5.14
C ALA A 104 7.20 -2.10 -6.43
N LEU A 105 6.41 -1.51 -7.33
CA LEU A 105 6.04 -2.13 -8.60
C LEU A 105 7.17 -2.13 -9.63
N PHE A 106 7.95 -1.05 -9.73
CA PHE A 106 8.89 -0.83 -10.84
C PHE A 106 10.36 -1.08 -10.48
N CYS A 107 10.73 -0.90 -9.22
CA CYS A 107 12.11 -1.06 -8.73
C CYS A 107 12.29 -2.29 -7.83
N GLY A 108 11.21 -3.00 -7.52
CA GLY A 108 11.26 -4.15 -6.62
C GLY A 108 11.75 -5.45 -7.27
N ASP A 109 12.26 -6.35 -6.43
CA ASP A 109 12.31 -7.78 -6.71
C ASP A 109 11.02 -8.42 -6.16
N PRO A 110 10.25 -9.21 -6.94
CA PRO A 110 9.01 -9.85 -6.47
C PRO A 110 9.18 -10.73 -5.22
N SER A 111 10.40 -11.18 -4.94
CA SER A 111 10.79 -11.99 -3.79
C SER A 111 11.30 -11.16 -2.60
N ALA A 112 11.69 -9.90 -2.83
CA ALA A 112 12.22 -8.99 -1.83
C ALA A 112 11.13 -8.30 -1.00
N THR A 113 11.58 -7.68 0.09
CA THR A 113 10.77 -6.76 0.90
C THR A 113 10.40 -5.53 0.08
N THR A 114 9.21 -5.01 0.32
CA THR A 114 8.78 -3.72 -0.27
C THR A 114 9.73 -2.61 0.18
N PRO A 115 10.20 -1.73 -0.73
CA PRO A 115 11.02 -0.58 -0.37
C PRO A 115 10.42 0.26 0.76
N GLY A 116 11.27 0.71 1.68
CA GLY A 116 10.89 1.50 2.86
C GLY A 116 10.38 0.67 4.04
N LEU A 117 10.28 -0.66 3.89
CA LEU A 117 9.80 -1.56 4.93
C LEU A 117 10.87 -2.57 5.38
N GLU A 118 12.11 -2.42 4.93
CA GLU A 118 13.23 -3.32 5.22
C GLU A 118 13.49 -3.46 6.72
N GLU A 119 13.36 -2.38 7.48
CA GLU A 119 13.60 -2.38 8.92
C GLU A 119 12.42 -2.95 9.71
N ILE A 120 11.19 -2.72 9.25
CA ILE A 120 9.97 -3.09 9.99
C ILE A 120 9.49 -4.50 9.69
N VAL A 121 9.58 -4.96 8.43
CA VAL A 121 9.10 -6.29 8.02
C VAL A 121 9.73 -7.42 8.83
N PRO A 122 11.05 -7.46 9.08
CA PRO A 122 11.66 -8.50 9.92
C PRO A 122 11.10 -8.58 11.34
N ARG A 123 10.55 -7.47 11.86
CA ARG A 123 10.00 -7.34 13.21
C ARG A 123 8.59 -7.93 13.32
N PHE A 124 7.89 -8.12 12.21
CA PHE A 124 6.58 -8.79 12.18
C PHE A 124 6.68 -10.32 12.33
N PRO A 125 5.60 -10.98 12.80
CA PRO A 125 5.52 -12.43 12.80
C PRO A 125 5.69 -13.04 11.39
N PRO A 126 6.31 -14.23 11.24
CA PRO A 126 6.60 -14.81 9.93
C PRO A 126 5.39 -14.92 8.98
N GLN A 127 4.19 -15.07 9.52
CA GLN A 127 2.97 -15.23 8.72
C GLN A 127 2.54 -13.91 8.08
N VAL A 128 2.79 -12.79 8.77
CA VAL A 128 2.56 -11.43 8.26
C VAL A 128 3.58 -11.09 7.19
N ARG A 129 4.86 -11.40 7.44
CA ARG A 129 5.95 -11.13 6.48
C ARG A 129 5.70 -11.76 5.11
N ARG A 130 5.16 -12.99 5.08
CA ARG A 130 4.81 -13.66 3.81
C ARG A 130 3.77 -12.90 2.98
N ALA A 131 2.92 -12.09 3.61
CA ALA A 131 1.94 -11.27 2.94
C ALA A 131 2.47 -9.90 2.49
N MET A 132 3.71 -9.53 2.84
CA MET A 132 4.33 -8.19 2.64
C MET A 132 5.43 -8.16 1.58
N ARG A 133 5.39 -9.09 0.61
CA ARG A 133 6.27 -9.05 -0.57
C ARG A 133 5.87 -7.92 -1.51
N SER A 134 6.85 -7.33 -2.18
CA SER A 134 6.75 -6.13 -3.05
C SER A 134 5.65 -6.19 -4.11
N GLY A 135 5.34 -7.38 -4.64
CA GLY A 135 4.41 -7.51 -5.76
C GLY A 135 4.95 -6.89 -7.06
N ALA A 136 6.27 -6.69 -7.14
CA ALA A 136 6.95 -6.09 -8.28
C ALA A 136 6.55 -6.76 -9.61
N LEU A 137 6.54 -5.95 -10.67
CA LEU A 137 6.29 -6.45 -12.01
C LEU A 137 7.45 -7.33 -12.48
N GLU A 138 7.11 -8.41 -13.18
CA GLU A 138 8.12 -9.14 -13.95
C GLU A 138 8.57 -8.25 -15.12
N VAL A 139 9.88 -8.10 -15.26
CA VAL A 139 10.48 -7.21 -16.25
C VAL A 139 10.90 -8.02 -17.47
N PRO A 140 10.28 -7.82 -18.65
CA PRO A 140 10.74 -8.48 -19.87
C PRO A 140 12.21 -8.11 -20.18
N PRO A 141 13.05 -9.06 -20.63
CA PRO A 141 14.46 -8.79 -20.89
C PRO A 141 14.71 -7.61 -21.85
N ASP A 142 13.85 -7.43 -22.84
CA ASP A 142 13.91 -6.34 -23.83
C ASP A 142 13.39 -4.99 -23.30
N LYS A 143 12.82 -4.95 -22.09
CA LYS A 143 12.21 -3.77 -21.46
C LYS A 143 12.93 -3.28 -20.20
N GLN A 144 14.07 -3.87 -19.84
CA GLN A 144 14.80 -3.55 -18.61
C GLN A 144 15.08 -2.05 -18.45
N THR A 145 15.60 -1.40 -19.49
CA THR A 145 15.88 0.05 -19.47
C THR A 145 14.62 0.87 -19.25
N ALA A 146 13.51 0.53 -19.93
CA ALA A 146 12.26 1.27 -19.78
C ALA A 146 11.73 1.23 -18.34
N TYR A 147 11.73 0.05 -17.73
CA TYR A 147 11.30 -0.15 -16.35
C TYR A 147 12.23 0.55 -15.36
N HIS A 148 13.54 0.45 -15.57
CA HIS A 148 14.54 1.15 -14.76
C HIS A 148 14.34 2.67 -14.78
N ASP A 149 14.03 3.23 -15.95
CA ASP A 149 13.88 4.69 -16.13
C ASP A 149 12.50 5.20 -15.70
N ALA A 150 11.50 4.34 -15.54
CA ALA A 150 10.13 4.72 -15.23
C ALA A 150 10.03 5.46 -13.90
N PHE A 151 10.54 4.87 -12.81
CA PHE A 151 10.43 5.47 -11.48
C PHE A 151 11.25 6.76 -11.31
N PRO A 152 12.52 6.86 -11.78
CA PRO A 152 13.23 8.13 -11.82
C PRO A 152 12.49 9.22 -12.62
N THR A 153 11.81 8.85 -13.71
CA THR A 153 11.00 9.80 -14.47
C THR A 153 9.78 10.26 -13.67
N MET A 154 9.13 9.35 -12.95
CA MET A 154 8.01 9.71 -12.06
C MET A 154 8.45 10.63 -10.91
N LEU A 155 9.65 10.47 -10.35
CA LEU A 155 10.19 11.41 -9.35
C LEU A 155 10.39 12.81 -9.96
N ARG A 156 10.93 12.91 -11.18
CA ARG A 156 11.06 14.20 -11.89
C ARG A 156 9.69 14.82 -12.17
N LEU A 157 8.70 14.00 -12.51
CA LEU A 157 7.33 14.46 -12.73
C LEU A 157 6.68 14.98 -11.44
N LEU A 158 6.83 14.26 -10.33
CA LEU A 158 6.38 14.73 -9.01
C LEU A 158 6.98 16.10 -8.66
N LYS A 159 8.29 16.26 -8.87
CA LYS A 159 8.97 17.54 -8.62
C LYS A 159 8.43 18.66 -9.50
N ALA A 160 8.20 18.41 -10.78
CA ALA A 160 7.66 19.41 -11.69
C ALA A 160 6.22 19.82 -11.34
N ILE A 161 5.39 18.86 -10.92
CA ILE A 161 4.02 19.13 -10.42
C ILE A 161 4.08 20.01 -9.17
N TYR A 162 4.97 19.69 -8.24
CA TYR A 162 5.22 20.52 -7.06
C TYR A 162 5.69 21.93 -7.41
N ASP A 163 6.68 22.06 -8.31
CA ASP A 163 7.26 23.35 -8.70
C ASP A 163 6.27 24.24 -9.43
N ALA A 164 5.32 23.64 -10.15
CA ALA A 164 4.22 24.38 -10.77
C ALA A 164 3.19 24.88 -9.74
N GLY A 165 3.21 24.40 -8.49
CA GLY A 165 2.28 24.81 -7.45
C GLY A 165 0.96 24.04 -7.42
N VAL A 166 0.92 22.84 -8.00
CA VAL A 166 -0.21 21.91 -7.80
C VAL A 166 -0.18 21.40 -6.36
N THR A 167 -1.33 21.34 -5.70
CA THR A 167 -1.43 20.86 -4.32
C THR A 167 -1.14 19.36 -4.27
N ILE A 168 -0.12 18.96 -3.53
CA ILE A 168 0.23 17.55 -3.31
C ILE A 168 -0.01 17.19 -1.84
N ILE A 169 -0.65 16.04 -1.61
CA ILE A 169 -0.79 15.42 -0.29
C ILE A 169 -0.19 14.01 -0.32
N PRO A 170 0.55 13.58 0.72
CA PRO A 170 1.14 12.25 0.76
C PRO A 170 0.14 11.21 1.25
N GLY A 171 -0.30 10.35 0.34
CA GLY A 171 -0.94 9.08 0.64
C GLY A 171 -0.05 7.89 0.26
N THR A 172 -0.40 6.71 0.77
CA THR A 172 0.51 5.55 0.66
C THR A 172 -0.08 4.34 -0.07
N ASP A 173 -1.40 4.13 -0.02
CA ASP A 173 -2.08 2.90 -0.47
C ASP A 173 -1.41 1.60 0.03
N ALA A 174 -0.82 1.65 1.24
CA ALA A 174 0.00 0.58 1.76
C ALA A 174 -0.13 0.44 3.30
N LEU A 175 0.89 -0.12 3.97
CA LEU A 175 0.84 -0.40 5.41
C LEU A 175 0.70 0.91 6.22
N PRO A 176 -0.42 1.13 6.94
CA PRO A 176 -0.65 2.39 7.64
C PRO A 176 0.46 2.75 8.63
N GLY A 177 0.80 4.04 8.70
CA GLY A 177 1.86 4.57 9.54
C GLY A 177 3.25 4.36 8.92
N TYR A 178 3.69 3.12 8.78
CA TYR A 178 5.08 2.82 8.41
C TYR A 178 5.47 3.24 6.99
N THR A 179 4.60 3.03 5.99
CA THR A 179 4.96 3.43 4.61
C THR A 179 4.90 4.94 4.38
N LEU A 180 4.26 5.70 5.28
CA LEU A 180 4.20 7.15 5.13
C LEU A 180 5.59 7.77 5.25
N HIS A 181 6.44 7.26 6.14
CA HIS A 181 7.80 7.79 6.29
C HIS A 181 8.59 7.66 4.97
N HIS A 182 8.48 6.49 4.34
CA HIS A 182 9.10 6.24 3.04
C HIS A 182 8.50 7.09 1.91
N GLU A 183 7.17 7.28 1.89
CA GLU A 183 6.52 8.20 0.94
C GLU A 183 7.12 9.61 1.03
N LEU A 184 7.35 10.12 2.25
CA LEU A 184 7.96 11.43 2.47
C LEU A 184 9.44 11.46 2.07
N GLU A 185 10.19 10.39 2.32
CA GLU A 185 11.57 10.24 1.82
C GLU A 185 11.64 10.31 0.29
N LEU A 186 10.67 9.72 -0.41
CA LEU A 186 10.58 9.80 -1.87
C LEU A 186 10.34 11.22 -2.38
N TYR A 187 9.64 12.07 -1.60
CA TYR A 187 9.39 13.47 -2.00
C TYR A 187 10.67 14.29 -1.84
N VAL A 188 11.44 14.02 -0.79
CA VAL A 188 12.78 14.58 -0.62
C VAL A 188 13.72 14.10 -1.73
N ARG A 189 13.67 12.81 -2.09
CA ARG A 189 14.43 12.24 -3.21
C ARG A 189 14.04 12.85 -4.56
N ALA A 190 12.78 13.27 -4.74
CA ALA A 190 12.35 14.03 -5.90
C ALA A 190 12.92 15.48 -5.92
N GLY A 191 13.48 15.95 -4.81
CA GLY A 191 14.11 17.27 -4.68
C GLY A 191 13.26 18.30 -3.92
N ILE A 192 12.21 17.88 -3.21
CA ILE A 192 11.38 18.76 -2.38
C ILE A 192 12.05 18.91 -1.01
N ALA A 193 12.17 20.14 -0.50
CA ALA A 193 12.83 20.37 0.78
C ALA A 193 12.12 19.65 1.93
N PRO A 194 12.82 19.05 2.92
CA PRO A 194 12.18 18.28 3.99
C PRO A 194 11.12 19.05 4.77
N ALA A 195 11.34 20.35 5.05
CA ALA A 195 10.35 21.20 5.71
C ALA A 195 9.05 21.36 4.89
N GLU A 196 9.15 21.44 3.57
CA GLU A 196 7.99 21.50 2.68
C GLU A 196 7.25 20.17 2.63
N VAL A 197 7.99 19.05 2.64
CA VAL A 197 7.42 17.71 2.74
C VAL A 197 6.66 17.52 4.07
N LEU A 198 7.21 18.02 5.19
CA LEU A 198 6.50 18.01 6.48
C LEU A 198 5.22 18.86 6.43
N ARG A 199 5.25 20.02 5.76
CA ARG A 199 4.04 20.84 5.53
C ARG A 199 3.00 20.08 4.72
N MET A 200 3.41 19.38 3.66
CA MET A 200 2.53 18.51 2.86
C MET A 200 1.93 17.37 3.68
N ALA A 201 2.62 16.87 4.69
CA ALA A 201 2.13 15.80 5.55
C ALA A 201 1.23 16.26 6.72
N THR A 202 1.16 17.57 6.98
CA THR A 202 0.51 18.10 8.20
C THR A 202 -0.51 19.19 7.89
N TRP A 203 -0.05 20.36 7.44
CA TRP A 203 -0.88 21.52 7.19
C TRP A 203 -1.70 21.40 5.90
N THR A 204 -1.06 20.96 4.80
CA THR A 204 -1.73 20.86 3.50
C THR A 204 -2.96 19.95 3.53
N PRO A 205 -2.91 18.72 4.10
CA PRO A 205 -4.09 17.86 4.17
C PRO A 205 -5.17 18.43 5.09
N ALA A 206 -4.79 19.16 6.14
CA ALA A 206 -5.76 19.83 7.01
C ALA A 206 -6.56 20.91 6.25
N LEU A 207 -5.90 21.67 5.38
CA LEU A 207 -6.55 22.61 4.45
C LEU A 207 -7.45 21.88 3.45
N VAL A 208 -6.94 20.85 2.78
CA VAL A 208 -7.69 20.08 1.77
C VAL A 208 -8.95 19.45 2.36
N MET A 209 -8.88 18.95 3.60
CA MET A 209 -10.02 18.35 4.30
C MET A 209 -10.93 19.35 5.01
N GLY A 210 -10.59 20.65 5.04
CA GLY A 210 -11.37 21.67 5.73
C GLY A 210 -11.37 21.55 7.26
N VAL A 211 -10.31 20.96 7.84
CA VAL A 211 -10.14 20.76 9.29
C VAL A 211 -8.97 21.56 9.86
N ASP A 212 -8.44 22.50 9.08
CA ASP A 212 -7.31 23.36 9.41
C ASP A 212 -7.55 24.21 10.66
N LYS A 213 -8.80 24.57 10.96
CA LYS A 213 -9.17 25.26 12.22
C LYS A 213 -8.87 24.42 13.46
N GLU A 214 -8.90 23.09 13.34
CA GLU A 214 -8.72 22.15 14.46
C GLU A 214 -7.31 21.58 14.55
N ARG A 215 -6.62 21.37 13.41
CA ARG A 215 -5.37 20.60 13.35
C ARG A 215 -4.44 21.02 12.20
N GLY A 216 -3.30 20.33 12.09
CA GLY A 216 -2.33 20.51 11.00
C GLY A 216 -1.14 21.40 11.35
N VAL A 217 -1.22 22.19 12.43
CA VAL A 217 -0.11 22.99 12.99
C VAL A 217 -0.19 23.01 14.52
N ILE A 218 0.96 23.20 15.17
CA ILE A 218 1.03 23.41 16.62
C ILE A 218 0.74 24.89 16.88
N ALA A 219 -0.47 25.19 17.35
CA ALA A 219 -0.90 26.55 17.68
C ALA A 219 -1.94 26.55 18.82
N PRO A 220 -2.04 27.63 19.62
CA PRO A 220 -3.09 27.76 20.63
C PRO A 220 -4.49 27.58 20.03
N GLY A 221 -5.36 26.87 20.76
CA GLY A 221 -6.74 26.59 20.35
C GLY A 221 -6.93 25.37 19.42
N LYS A 222 -5.84 24.78 18.90
CA LYS A 222 -5.90 23.56 18.09
C LYS A 222 -5.81 22.29 18.95
N LEU A 223 -6.24 21.16 18.39
CA LEU A 223 -6.10 19.85 19.03
C LEU A 223 -4.63 19.54 19.29
N ALA A 224 -4.35 18.95 20.46
CA ALA A 224 -3.03 18.46 20.82
C ALA A 224 -2.73 17.13 20.09
N ASP A 225 -2.54 17.23 18.77
CA ASP A 225 -2.11 16.19 17.85
C ASP A 225 -0.67 16.49 17.41
N MET A 226 0.32 15.76 17.96
CA MET A 226 1.75 16.01 17.72
C MET A 226 2.58 14.73 17.90
N ILE A 227 3.78 14.76 17.33
CA ILE A 227 4.79 13.71 17.52
C ILE A 227 6.07 14.33 18.09
N LEU A 228 6.78 13.59 18.94
CA LEU A 228 8.12 13.92 19.37
C LEU A 228 9.08 12.98 18.65
N VAL A 229 10.13 13.56 18.08
CA VAL A 229 11.12 12.87 17.24
C VAL A 229 12.49 13.05 17.87
N ASP A 230 13.25 11.96 18.01
CA ASP A 230 14.65 11.99 18.41
C ASP A 230 15.53 12.25 17.17
N GLY A 231 15.62 13.51 16.77
CA GLY A 231 16.28 13.96 15.54
C GLY A 231 15.68 15.26 15.02
N ASP A 232 16.04 15.63 13.79
CA ASP A 232 15.57 16.86 13.13
C ASP A 232 15.04 16.53 11.72
N PRO A 233 13.74 16.21 11.58
CA PRO A 233 13.15 15.85 10.30
C PRO A 233 13.07 17.02 9.31
N THR A 234 13.36 18.26 9.74
CA THR A 234 13.48 19.41 8.85
C THR A 234 14.80 19.43 8.09
N LYS A 235 15.81 18.70 8.58
CA LYS A 235 17.11 18.51 7.94
C LYS A 235 17.26 17.11 7.35
N ASN A 236 16.79 16.09 8.07
CA ASN A 236 16.85 14.70 7.66
C ASN A 236 15.49 14.03 7.83
N ILE A 237 14.71 13.95 6.76
CA ILE A 237 13.34 13.41 6.80
C ILE A 237 13.27 11.97 7.36
N GLY A 238 14.34 11.18 7.22
CA GLY A 238 14.44 9.83 7.77
C GLY A 238 14.41 9.76 9.30
N ASP A 239 14.62 10.89 10.00
CA ASP A 239 14.46 10.96 11.46
C ASP A 239 13.01 10.69 11.91
N LEU A 240 12.02 10.74 11.02
CA LEU A 240 10.64 10.30 11.32
C LEU A 240 10.55 8.83 11.77
N SER A 241 11.54 7.99 11.45
CA SER A 241 11.65 6.63 12.02
C SER A 241 11.93 6.61 13.54
N LYS A 242 12.37 7.74 14.11
CA LYS A 242 12.79 7.90 15.52
C LYS A 242 11.73 8.59 16.38
N ILE A 243 10.44 8.43 16.05
CA ILE A 243 9.34 8.94 16.88
C ILE A 243 9.38 8.26 18.25
N THR A 244 9.53 9.07 19.31
CA THR A 244 9.59 8.61 20.69
C THR A 244 8.26 8.71 21.40
N THR A 245 7.38 9.61 20.96
CA THR A 245 6.07 9.85 21.57
C THR A 245 5.08 10.33 20.54
N VAL A 246 3.84 9.84 20.64
CA VAL A 246 2.70 10.33 19.86
C VAL A 246 1.69 10.91 20.83
N ILE A 247 1.24 12.14 20.60
CA ILE A 247 0.17 12.77 21.36
C ILE A 247 -1.00 12.95 20.41
N LYS A 248 -2.18 12.43 20.77
CA LYS A 248 -3.40 12.54 19.98
C LYS A 248 -4.56 12.98 20.87
N GLY A 249 -5.20 14.09 20.54
CA GLY A 249 -6.27 14.69 21.32
C GLY A 249 -5.86 14.95 22.78
N GLY A 250 -4.60 15.30 23.01
CA GLY A 250 -4.03 15.53 24.35
C GLY A 250 -3.66 14.25 25.12
N LYS A 251 -3.90 13.06 24.56
CA LYS A 251 -3.48 11.80 25.18
C LYS A 251 -2.12 11.35 24.64
N VAL A 252 -1.22 11.01 25.56
CA VAL A 252 0.13 10.53 25.25
C VAL A 252 0.11 9.01 24.98
N TYR A 253 0.82 8.60 23.93
CA TYR A 253 0.99 7.23 23.49
C TYR A 253 2.47 6.91 23.32
N ASP A 254 2.89 5.76 23.86
CA ASP A 254 4.23 5.17 23.64
C ASP A 254 4.19 4.26 22.40
N PRO A 255 4.88 4.62 21.30
CA PRO A 255 4.96 3.77 20.10
C PRO A 255 5.48 2.36 20.39
N LYS A 256 6.47 2.20 21.29
CA LYS A 256 7.06 0.88 21.60
C LYS A 256 6.05 -0.01 22.31
N ALA A 257 5.23 0.56 23.20
CA ALA A 257 4.14 -0.17 23.84
C ALA A 257 3.08 -0.63 22.83
N ILE A 258 2.71 0.23 21.87
CA ILE A 258 1.75 -0.10 20.80
C ILE A 258 2.32 -1.23 19.91
N GLU A 259 3.57 -1.10 19.47
CA GLU A 259 4.25 -2.11 18.66
C GLU A 259 4.29 -3.48 19.36
N LYS A 260 4.64 -3.49 20.66
CA LYS A 260 4.64 -4.71 21.48
C LYS A 260 3.26 -5.35 21.52
N GLN A 261 2.19 -4.58 21.67
CA GLN A 261 0.80 -5.07 21.65
C GLN A 261 0.40 -5.62 20.26
N ALA A 262 0.94 -5.04 19.19
CA ALA A 262 0.76 -5.51 17.82
C ALA A 262 1.66 -6.71 17.45
N ALA A 263 2.39 -7.30 18.41
CA ALA A 263 3.37 -8.36 18.20
C ALA A 263 4.49 -8.01 17.21
N ILE A 264 4.79 -6.71 17.08
CA ILE A 264 5.96 -6.19 16.37
C ILE A 264 7.12 -6.22 17.36
N ARG A 265 8.19 -6.92 17.00
CA ARG A 265 9.39 -7.03 17.85
C ARG A 265 10.10 -5.68 17.98
N ALA A 266 10.84 -5.50 19.07
CA ALA A 266 11.73 -4.34 19.20
C ALA A 266 12.82 -4.36 18.10
N ALA A 267 13.28 -3.18 17.70
CA ALA A 267 14.43 -3.05 16.80
C ALA A 267 15.66 -3.79 17.38
N GLY A 268 16.41 -4.49 16.53
CA GLY A 268 17.60 -5.27 16.94
C GLY A 268 17.32 -6.62 17.63
N ALA A 269 16.05 -6.99 17.87
CA ALA A 269 15.73 -8.28 18.47
C ALA A 269 15.95 -9.45 17.48
N GLN A 270 17.06 -10.18 17.62
CA GLN A 270 17.30 -11.39 16.82
C GLN A 270 16.20 -12.44 17.06
N PRO A 271 15.83 -13.22 16.03
CA PRO A 271 14.98 -14.38 16.24
C PRO A 271 15.64 -15.31 17.26
N ARG A 272 14.92 -15.65 18.34
CA ARG A 272 15.37 -16.68 19.29
C ARG A 272 15.76 -17.91 18.48
N LYS A 273 17.05 -18.27 18.45
CA LYS A 273 17.51 -19.57 17.94
C LYS A 273 16.69 -20.60 18.72
N ARG A 274 16.01 -21.52 18.04
CA ARG A 274 15.44 -22.68 18.71
C ARG A 274 16.61 -23.40 19.34
N GLY A 275 16.72 -23.33 20.67
CA GLY A 275 17.63 -24.20 21.40
C GLY A 275 17.28 -25.63 21.00
N THR A 276 18.27 -26.37 20.53
CA THR A 276 18.19 -27.82 20.49
C THR A 276 17.70 -28.29 21.86
N PRO A 277 16.63 -29.09 21.96
CA PRO A 277 16.24 -29.66 23.24
C PRO A 277 17.45 -30.41 23.79
N ASN A 278 17.91 -30.02 24.98
CA ASN A 278 18.83 -30.85 25.75
C ASN A 278 18.09 -32.15 26.05
N ILE A 279 18.39 -33.19 25.27
CA ILE A 279 18.06 -34.56 25.64
C ILE A 279 18.91 -34.85 26.87
N VAL A 280 18.32 -34.65 28.04
CA VAL A 280 18.85 -35.19 29.28
C VAL A 280 18.84 -36.71 29.09
N GLN A 281 20.02 -37.30 28.88
CA GLN A 281 20.19 -38.74 28.97
C GLN A 281 19.93 -39.14 30.43
N SER A 282 18.69 -39.51 30.72
CA SER A 282 18.36 -40.23 31.95
C SER A 282 18.99 -41.62 31.84
N SER A 283 20.06 -41.83 32.58
CA SER A 283 20.71 -43.13 32.78
C SER A 283 19.73 -44.13 33.41
N LEU A 284 19.03 -44.90 32.57
CA LEU A 284 18.28 -46.05 33.00
C LEU A 284 19.25 -47.21 33.25
N ARG A 285 19.52 -47.48 34.54
CA ARG A 285 20.17 -48.71 35.02
C ARG A 285 19.38 -49.91 34.50
N ARG A 286 20.00 -50.69 33.61
CA ARG A 286 19.53 -52.05 33.27
C ARG A 286 19.88 -52.99 34.43
N LYS A 287 18.86 -53.58 35.06
CA LYS A 287 19.01 -54.85 35.78
C LYS A 287 19.01 -55.97 34.73
N GLU A 288 20.08 -56.72 34.70
CA GLU A 288 20.17 -58.01 34.01
C GLU A 288 19.11 -58.96 34.55
N ASN A 289 18.39 -59.62 33.66
CA ASN A 289 17.92 -60.97 33.95
C ASN A 289 17.92 -61.80 32.67
N GLN A 290 18.50 -62.98 32.82
CA GLN A 290 18.81 -63.98 31.81
C GLN A 290 17.54 -64.49 31.11
N ARG A 291 17.63 -64.75 29.79
CA ARG A 291 17.47 -66.10 29.21
C ARG A 291 17.44 -66.07 27.67
N SER A 292 18.41 -66.79 27.11
CA SER A 292 18.34 -67.68 25.94
C SER A 292 17.66 -67.24 24.64
N GLY A 293 18.41 -67.32 23.54
CA GLY A 293 17.88 -68.00 22.35
C GLY A 293 18.12 -67.36 20.99
N ARG A 294 19.24 -67.76 20.38
CA ARG A 294 19.46 -68.01 18.93
C ARG A 294 19.54 -66.86 17.91
N LEU A 295 20.64 -66.96 17.18
CA LEU A 295 21.01 -66.39 15.88
C LEU A 295 19.91 -66.49 14.82
N ILE A 296 19.94 -65.61 13.80
CA ILE A 296 20.43 -65.89 12.43
C ILE A 296 20.47 -64.58 11.61
N HIS A 297 21.58 -64.39 10.90
CA HIS A 297 21.82 -63.38 9.85
C HIS A 297 21.02 -63.69 8.57
N ALA A 298 20.62 -62.66 7.81
CA ALA A 298 20.80 -62.64 6.34
C ALA A 298 20.59 -61.25 5.73
N HIS A 299 21.40 -60.98 4.71
CA HIS A 299 21.59 -59.75 3.95
C HIS A 299 20.71 -59.69 2.68
N THR A 300 20.74 -58.51 2.03
CA THR A 300 20.50 -58.21 0.58
C THR A 300 19.04 -58.14 0.10
N SER A 301 18.69 -57.52 -1.03
CA SER A 301 19.04 -56.28 -1.76
C SER A 301 18.04 -56.20 -2.94
N ALA A 302 18.00 -55.06 -3.64
CA ALA A 302 17.57 -54.87 -5.04
C ALA A 302 16.09 -54.56 -5.43
N ARG A 303 15.93 -53.34 -5.99
CA ARG A 303 15.34 -52.93 -7.30
C ARG A 303 14.19 -53.74 -7.93
N SER A 304 13.21 -53.03 -8.49
CA SER A 304 13.04 -52.84 -9.96
C SER A 304 11.72 -52.11 -10.34
N ARG A 305 11.67 -51.69 -11.61
CA ARG A 305 10.75 -50.79 -12.31
C ARG A 305 9.54 -51.50 -12.93
N SER A 306 8.49 -50.75 -13.31
CA SER A 306 7.80 -50.72 -14.64
C SER A 306 6.35 -50.19 -14.45
N VAL A 307 5.94 -49.07 -15.07
CA VAL A 307 5.34 -48.88 -16.42
C VAL A 307 4.03 -49.63 -16.64
N CYS A 308 2.92 -48.91 -16.86
CA CYS A 308 1.91 -49.22 -17.89
C CYS A 308 0.98 -48.03 -18.17
N GLN A 309 0.90 -47.63 -19.45
CA GLN A 309 -0.14 -46.76 -20.02
C GLN A 309 -1.41 -47.60 -20.33
N LYS A 310 -2.60 -46.98 -20.27
CA LYS A 310 -3.54 -46.95 -21.42
C LYS A 310 -4.76 -46.07 -21.17
N SER A 311 -5.08 -45.37 -22.25
CA SER A 311 -6.23 -44.50 -22.57
C SER A 311 -7.60 -45.18 -22.55
N LYS A 312 -8.67 -44.38 -22.37
CA LYS A 312 -9.91 -44.47 -23.18
C LYS A 312 -10.78 -43.20 -23.04
N GLN A 313 -11.15 -42.62 -24.19
CA GLN A 313 -12.15 -41.57 -24.39
C GLN A 313 -13.58 -42.09 -24.18
N SER A 314 -14.54 -41.22 -23.85
CA SER A 314 -15.70 -40.91 -24.73
C SER A 314 -16.79 -40.01 -24.10
N ARG A 315 -17.27 -39.05 -24.92
CA ARG A 315 -18.62 -38.43 -25.09
C ARG A 315 -19.26 -37.68 -23.90
N MET A 316 -19.49 -36.36 -23.94
CA MET A 316 -20.39 -35.52 -24.77
C MET A 316 -21.90 -35.72 -24.46
N PHE A 317 -22.52 -34.73 -23.80
CA PHE A 317 -23.96 -34.44 -23.85
C PHE A 317 -24.20 -32.92 -23.74
N LYS A 318 -25.12 -32.41 -24.56
CA LYS A 318 -25.51 -31.01 -24.79
C LYS A 318 -26.69 -30.58 -23.91
N ASP A 319 -26.72 -29.28 -23.62
CA ASP A 319 -27.82 -28.31 -23.49
C ASP A 319 -29.20 -28.70 -22.92
N ARG A 320 -29.58 -28.02 -21.82
CA ARG A 320 -30.73 -27.07 -21.68
C ARG A 320 -31.10 -26.96 -20.19
N ASP A 321 -31.06 -25.77 -19.60
CA ASP A 321 -32.30 -25.02 -19.33
C ASP A 321 -32.07 -23.73 -18.52
N ILE A 322 -32.88 -22.75 -18.90
CA ILE A 322 -32.98 -21.40 -18.35
C ILE A 322 -33.73 -21.47 -17.02
N GLY A 323 -33.13 -20.92 -15.96
CA GLY A 323 -33.77 -20.78 -14.65
C GLY A 323 -33.30 -19.52 -13.95
N GLN A 324 -34.05 -18.42 -14.12
CA GLN A 324 -33.90 -17.21 -13.33
C GLN A 324 -33.91 -17.53 -11.83
N ARG A 325 -32.84 -17.18 -11.12
CA ARG A 325 -32.88 -16.99 -9.67
C ARG A 325 -32.18 -15.69 -9.31
N HIS A 326 -32.99 -14.78 -8.76
CA HIS A 326 -32.58 -13.56 -8.08
C HIS A 326 -31.46 -13.86 -7.08
N ASN A 327 -30.27 -13.33 -7.32
CA ASN A 327 -29.20 -13.29 -6.33
C ASN A 327 -28.88 -11.85 -5.96
N ARG A 328 -29.20 -11.55 -4.69
CA ARG A 328 -28.93 -10.33 -3.95
C ARG A 328 -27.46 -9.93 -4.13
N CYS A 329 -27.23 -8.68 -4.53
CA CYS A 329 -25.91 -8.05 -4.55
C CYS A 329 -25.22 -8.21 -3.18
N ARG A 330 -24.23 -9.09 -3.12
CA ARG A 330 -23.23 -9.11 -2.03
C ARG A 330 -22.06 -8.21 -2.43
N TYR A 331 -21.86 -7.19 -1.61
CA TYR A 331 -20.65 -6.38 -1.38
C TYR A 331 -19.39 -6.68 -2.21
N ILE A 332 -18.91 -5.64 -2.89
CA ILE A 332 -17.58 -5.53 -3.49
C ILE A 332 -16.52 -5.65 -2.38
N ARG A 333 -15.64 -6.65 -2.50
CA ARG A 333 -14.48 -6.85 -1.64
C ARG A 333 -13.40 -5.84 -1.99
N ASN A 334 -13.03 -5.00 -1.02
CA ASN A 334 -11.78 -4.26 -1.03
C ASN A 334 -10.59 -5.21 -1.26
N PHE A 335 -9.64 -4.82 -2.11
CA PHE A 335 -8.34 -5.46 -2.24
C PHE A 335 -7.46 -5.14 -1.01
N GLY A 336 -7.91 -5.55 0.17
CA GLY A 336 -7.05 -5.82 1.32
C GLY A 336 -6.85 -7.32 1.39
N ARG A 337 -5.60 -7.81 1.32
CA ARG A 337 -5.31 -9.25 1.41
C ARG A 337 -6.03 -9.84 2.63
N PRO A 338 -6.92 -10.86 2.48
CA PRO A 338 -7.76 -11.37 3.56
C PRO A 338 -7.00 -11.84 4.80
N ALA A 339 -5.74 -12.23 4.63
CA ALA A 339 -4.87 -12.75 5.69
C ALA A 339 -4.48 -11.71 6.76
N PHE A 340 -4.49 -10.41 6.45
CA PHE A 340 -4.04 -9.38 7.39
C PHE A 340 -5.16 -8.99 8.39
N ARG A 341 -6.42 -8.94 7.92
CA ARG A 341 -7.59 -8.66 8.77
C ARG A 341 -7.90 -9.77 9.76
N THR A 342 -7.68 -11.02 9.39
CA THR A 342 -7.97 -12.19 10.26
C THR A 342 -6.91 -12.42 11.33
N ALA A 343 -5.67 -12.01 11.11
CA ALA A 343 -4.59 -12.21 12.07
C ALA A 343 -4.57 -11.18 13.22
N PHE A 344 -5.14 -9.98 13.03
CA PHE A 344 -5.08 -8.90 14.02
C PHE A 344 -6.38 -8.08 14.12
N PRO A 345 -7.46 -8.64 14.69
CA PRO A 345 -8.73 -7.92 14.84
C PRO A 345 -8.59 -6.65 15.70
N LYS A 346 -7.76 -6.67 16.77
CA LYS A 346 -7.50 -5.49 17.62
C LYS A 346 -6.66 -4.40 16.96
N PHE A 347 -5.77 -4.75 16.02
CA PHE A 347 -5.00 -3.78 15.24
C PHE A 347 -5.93 -2.98 14.32
N PHE A 348 -6.92 -3.66 13.72
CA PHE A 348 -7.97 -3.00 12.95
C PHE A 348 -9.04 -2.31 13.80
N GLU A 349 -9.26 -2.69 15.05
CA GLU A 349 -10.18 -1.97 15.94
C GLU A 349 -9.59 -0.61 16.35
N VAL A 350 -8.28 -0.55 16.56
CA VAL A 350 -7.52 0.70 16.76
C VAL A 350 -7.42 1.51 15.45
N LEU A 351 -7.39 0.90 14.27
CA LEU A 351 -7.37 1.62 12.99
C LEU A 351 -8.76 2.01 12.44
N ASN A 352 -9.82 1.23 12.67
CA ASN A 352 -11.18 1.52 12.21
C ASN A 352 -11.89 2.56 13.08
N TYR A 353 -11.55 2.66 14.38
CA TYR A 353 -11.97 3.81 15.20
C TYR A 353 -11.42 5.15 14.68
N PHE A 354 -10.40 5.10 13.81
CA PHE A 354 -9.68 6.25 13.29
C PHE A 354 -10.17 6.72 11.90
N PHE A 355 -10.95 5.93 11.17
CA PHE A 355 -11.56 6.35 9.90
C PHE A 355 -13.07 6.65 10.01
N PHE A 356 -13.77 6.12 11.02
CA PHE A 356 -15.25 6.22 11.10
C PHE A 356 -15.79 7.40 11.92
N ASN A 357 -14.97 8.17 12.64
CA ASN A 357 -15.46 9.23 13.53
C ASN A 357 -15.73 10.60 12.88
N VAL A 358 -15.59 10.73 11.57
CA VAL A 358 -16.00 11.95 10.84
C VAL A 358 -17.47 11.88 10.36
N LEU A 359 -18.10 10.70 10.33
CA LEU A 359 -19.48 10.54 9.85
C LEU A 359 -20.56 10.43 10.94
N ALA A 360 -20.21 10.54 12.23
CA ALA A 360 -21.16 10.28 13.33
C ALA A 360 -21.44 11.49 14.26
N ARG A 361 -20.94 12.69 13.96
CA ARG A 361 -21.17 13.90 14.79
C ARG A 361 -21.99 15.01 14.14
N GLY A 362 -22.58 14.76 12.98
CA GLY A 362 -23.71 15.56 12.48
C GLY A 362 -25.01 14.80 12.75
N ILE A 363 -26.02 15.46 13.31
CA ILE A 363 -27.32 14.91 13.77
C ILE A 363 -27.28 14.42 15.22
N ARG A 364 -27.30 15.37 16.16
CA ARG A 364 -28.25 15.42 17.28
C ARG A 364 -28.01 16.69 18.12
N SER A 365 -28.76 17.73 17.81
CA SER A 365 -29.38 18.60 18.82
C SER A 365 -30.32 19.56 18.11
N LEU A 366 -31.63 19.26 18.18
CA LEU A 366 -32.68 20.24 17.96
C LEU A 366 -33.79 19.94 18.97
N ARG A 367 -33.97 20.89 19.91
CA ARG A 367 -35.15 21.16 20.77
C ARG A 367 -35.42 20.11 21.86
N ILE A 368 -35.72 20.45 23.11
CA ILE A 368 -36.25 21.67 23.78
C ILE A 368 -35.46 21.90 25.06
#